data_AF-A0A1B0DPJ4-F1
#
_entry.id   AF-A0A1B0DPJ4-F1
#
_cell.length_a   1.000
_cell.length_b   1.000
_cell.length_c   1.000
_cell.angle_alpha   90.00
_cell.angle_beta   90.00
_cell.angle_gamma   90.00
#
_symmetry.space_group_name_H-M   'P 1'
#
loop_
_entity.id
_entity.type
_entity.pdbx_description
1 polymer ?
#
loop_
_entity_poly.entity_id
_entity_poly.type
_entity_poly.pdbx_seq_one_letter_code
_entity_poly.pdbx_strand_id
1 'polypeptide(L)'
;MNVAAGLNQTTEIRCQEKSKGGLSYEVILAEPSITSSVQITKRPTTPGKKELSAEEIEEKLKAAEERRLSLEAKKIAEWNAKMAKIEEATRKKDELNNEFMVQAKEALEAKMEHYEEKREAIINDKKEKLKVNIPVYIVCDLIPH
;
A
#
# COMPACT_ATOMS: atom_id res chain seq x y z
N MET A 1 -70.80 7.52 -56.83
CA MET A 1 -69.46 7.34 -56.23
C MET A 1 -69.39 8.26 -55.02
N ASN A 2 -69.23 7.68 -53.80
CA ASN A 2 -68.55 8.18 -52.58
C ASN A 2 -68.66 9.69 -52.22
N VAL A 3 -68.90 10.14 -50.98
CA VAL A 3 -68.49 9.69 -49.64
C VAL A 3 -69.39 10.36 -48.58
N ALA A 4 -69.38 9.83 -47.35
CA ALA A 4 -69.51 10.52 -46.05
C ALA A 4 -70.82 10.32 -45.28
N ALA A 5 -70.85 9.27 -44.45
CA ALA A 5 -71.62 9.25 -43.21
C ALA A 5 -70.61 9.25 -42.04
N GLY A 6 -70.58 10.36 -41.30
CA GLY A 6 -69.57 10.69 -40.30
C GLY A 6 -69.59 9.78 -39.07
N LEU A 7 -68.39 9.47 -38.58
CA LEU A 7 -68.16 8.94 -37.25
C LEU A 7 -68.52 10.02 -36.23
N ASN A 8 -69.37 9.68 -35.26
CA ASN A 8 -69.71 10.50 -34.10
C ASN A 8 -68.43 10.95 -33.37
N GLN A 9 -68.07 12.23 -33.45
CA GLN A 9 -67.04 12.86 -32.61
C GLN A 9 -67.68 13.98 -31.79
N THR A 10 -68.11 13.66 -30.57
CA THR A 10 -68.53 14.66 -29.59
C THR A 10 -67.31 14.99 -28.74
N THR A 11 -66.56 16.04 -29.10
CA THR A 11 -65.49 16.55 -28.24
C THR A 11 -66.11 17.12 -26.96
N GLU A 12 -65.68 16.61 -25.79
CA GLU A 12 -66.17 17.04 -24.48
C GLU A 12 -65.06 17.76 -23.70
N ILE A 13 -65.43 18.84 -23.00
CA ILE A 13 -64.53 19.58 -22.09
C ILE A 13 -64.96 19.31 -20.65
N ARG A 14 -64.05 18.80 -19.82
CA ARG A 14 -64.29 18.47 -18.41
C ARG A 14 -63.34 19.21 -17.47
N CYS A 15 -63.67 19.23 -16.18
CA CYS A 15 -62.79 19.67 -15.09
C CYS A 15 -62.19 21.07 -15.30
N GLN A 16 -63.03 22.02 -15.74
CA GLN A 16 -62.56 23.36 -16.03
C GLN A 16 -62.36 24.18 -14.74
N GLU A 17 -61.11 24.57 -14.46
CA GLU A 17 -60.76 25.41 -13.33
C GLU A 17 -60.16 26.75 -13.79
N LYS A 18 -60.75 27.85 -13.30
CA LYS A 18 -60.28 29.22 -13.54
C LYS A 18 -59.56 29.73 -12.30
N SER A 19 -58.31 30.13 -12.47
CA SER A 19 -57.52 30.83 -11.46
C SER A 19 -57.05 32.19 -11.98
N LYS A 20 -56.52 33.04 -11.09
CA LYS A 20 -55.91 34.33 -11.48
C LYS A 20 -54.75 34.15 -12.48
N GLY A 21 -54.12 32.98 -12.51
CA GLY A 21 -53.00 32.65 -13.39
C GLY A 21 -53.40 31.99 -14.72
N GLY A 22 -54.69 31.70 -14.94
CA GLY A 22 -55.15 31.10 -16.19
C GLY A 22 -56.29 30.09 -16.02
N LEU A 23 -56.57 29.39 -17.11
CA LEU A 23 -57.62 28.39 -17.23
C LEU A 23 -56.99 27.02 -17.48
N SER A 24 -57.42 26.00 -16.73
CA SER A 24 -57.13 24.60 -17.03
C SER A 24 -58.43 23.84 -17.31
N TYR A 25 -58.37 22.86 -18.21
CA TYR A 25 -59.47 21.96 -18.54
C TYR A 25 -58.94 20.68 -19.19
N GLU A 26 -59.72 19.62 -19.13
CA GLU A 26 -59.46 18.35 -19.80
C GLU A 26 -60.27 18.30 -21.11
N VAL A 27 -59.62 17.93 -22.21
CA VAL A 27 -60.26 17.77 -23.53
C VAL A 27 -60.33 16.30 -23.88
N ILE A 28 -61.54 15.76 -23.97
CA ILE A 28 -61.81 14.38 -24.37
C ILE A 28 -62.27 14.40 -25.82
N LEU A 29 -61.42 13.91 -26.74
CA LEU A 29 -61.70 13.91 -28.18
C LEU A 29 -62.58 12.73 -28.63
N ALA A 30 -62.58 11.65 -27.86
CA ALA A 30 -63.42 10.48 -28.02
C ALA A 30 -63.46 9.71 -26.69
N GLU A 31 -64.55 9.00 -26.42
CA GLU A 31 -64.55 8.03 -25.32
C GLU A 31 -63.49 6.96 -25.56
N PRO A 32 -62.80 6.47 -24.50
CA PRO A 32 -61.84 5.40 -24.65
C PRO A 32 -62.54 4.17 -25.26
N SER A 33 -62.02 3.65 -26.36
CA SER A 33 -62.59 2.50 -27.11
C SER A 33 -62.57 1.18 -26.33
N ILE A 34 -62.11 1.21 -25.08
CA ILE A 34 -61.91 0.06 -24.21
C ILE A 34 -62.81 0.24 -22.99
N THR A 35 -64.06 -0.22 -23.12
CA THR A 35 -65.09 -0.22 -22.05
C THR A 35 -64.97 -1.40 -21.09
N SER A 36 -63.90 -2.19 -21.19
CA SER A 36 -63.51 -3.19 -20.20
C SER A 36 -62.23 -2.70 -19.57
N SER A 37 -62.23 -2.55 -18.24
CA SER A 37 -61.05 -2.27 -17.42
C SER A 37 -59.81 -2.89 -18.05
N VAL A 38 -59.01 -2.06 -18.74
CA VAL A 38 -57.75 -2.52 -19.29
C VAL A 38 -56.95 -2.96 -18.08
N GLN A 39 -56.82 -4.27 -17.91
CA GLN A 39 -55.71 -4.80 -17.15
C GLN A 39 -54.48 -4.33 -17.92
N ILE A 40 -54.01 -3.13 -17.58
CA ILE A 40 -52.66 -2.69 -17.90
C ILE A 40 -51.85 -3.90 -17.48
N THR A 41 -51.24 -4.60 -18.44
CA THR A 41 -50.36 -5.74 -18.18
C THR A 41 -49.42 -5.25 -17.10
N LYS A 42 -49.68 -5.68 -15.86
CA LYS A 42 -48.92 -5.22 -14.71
C LYS A 42 -47.52 -5.65 -15.06
N ARG A 43 -46.64 -4.67 -15.33
CA ARG A 43 -45.19 -4.90 -15.44
C ARG A 43 -44.87 -5.90 -14.33
N PRO A 44 -44.25 -7.06 -14.62
CA PRO A 44 -44.10 -8.13 -13.64
C PRO A 44 -43.68 -7.47 -12.35
N THR A 45 -44.50 -7.64 -11.31
CA THR A 45 -44.29 -6.97 -10.03
C THR A 45 -42.88 -7.35 -9.62
N THR A 46 -41.93 -6.41 -9.76
CA THR A 46 -40.68 -6.46 -9.03
C THR A 46 -41.10 -6.81 -7.60
N PRO A 47 -40.54 -7.88 -6.99
CA PRO A 47 -40.88 -8.25 -5.62
C PRO A 47 -40.94 -6.96 -4.83
N GLY A 48 -42.12 -6.64 -4.27
CA GLY A 48 -42.42 -5.32 -3.75
C GLY A 48 -41.23 -4.85 -2.93
N LYS A 49 -40.71 -3.66 -3.23
CA LYS A 49 -39.57 -3.09 -2.51
C LYS A 49 -39.83 -3.36 -1.03
N LYS A 50 -39.07 -4.27 -0.41
CA LYS A 50 -39.07 -4.39 1.05
C LYS A 50 -38.72 -2.98 1.52
N GLU A 51 -39.62 -2.37 2.27
CA GLU A 51 -39.37 -1.12 2.97
C GLU A 51 -38.10 -1.37 3.79
N LEU A 52 -36.97 -0.83 3.33
CA LEU A 52 -35.70 -0.97 4.04
C LEU A 52 -35.85 -0.20 5.34
N SER A 53 -35.57 -0.85 6.47
CA SER A 53 -35.57 -0.15 7.74
C SER A 53 -34.41 0.87 7.78
N ALA A 54 -34.53 1.89 8.63
CA ALA A 54 -33.44 2.85 8.83
C ALA A 54 -32.14 2.15 9.29
N GLU A 55 -32.26 1.09 10.08
CA GLU A 55 -31.15 0.28 10.58
C GLU A 55 -30.45 -0.50 9.46
N GLU A 56 -31.19 -1.13 8.54
CA GLU A 56 -30.61 -1.83 7.38
C GLU A 56 -29.88 -0.88 6.41
N ILE A 57 -30.32 0.38 6.34
CA ILE A 57 -29.65 1.43 5.55
C ILE A 57 -28.34 1.82 6.21
N GLU A 58 -28.36 2.07 7.52
CA GLU A 58 -27.17 2.44 8.29
C GLU A 58 -26.11 1.34 8.27
N GLU A 59 -26.52 0.07 8.44
CA GLU A 59 -25.61 -1.07 8.37
C GLU A 59 -24.91 -1.16 7.01
N LYS A 60 -25.65 -0.95 5.91
CA LYS A 60 -25.06 -0.94 4.55
C LYS A 60 -24.08 0.20 4.35
N LEU A 61 -24.37 1.39 4.90
CA LEU A 61 -23.46 2.54 4.84
C LEU A 61 -22.18 2.25 5.65
N LYS A 62 -22.32 1.69 6.85
CA LYS A 62 -21.20 1.29 7.70
C LYS A 62 -20.33 0.23 7.02
N ALA A 63 -20.93 -0.81 6.43
CA ALA A 63 -20.20 -1.84 5.70
C ALA A 63 -19.46 -1.29 4.45
N ALA A 64 -19.97 -0.21 3.83
CA ALA A 64 -19.26 0.47 2.76
C ALA A 64 -18.05 1.27 3.30
N GLU A 65 -18.22 1.94 4.45
CA GLU A 65 -17.14 2.67 5.11
C GLU A 65 -16.02 1.74 5.60
N GLU A 66 -16.36 0.62 6.23
CA GLU A 66 -15.38 -0.37 6.68
C GLU A 66 -14.55 -0.93 5.52
N ARG A 67 -15.18 -1.18 4.36
CA ARG A 67 -14.46 -1.58 3.15
C ARG A 67 -13.50 -0.50 2.66
N ARG A 68 -13.91 0.77 2.70
CA ARG A 68 -13.03 1.91 2.35
C ARG A 68 -11.82 1.96 3.29
N LEU A 69 -12.06 1.90 4.59
CA LEU A 69 -11.01 1.96 5.61
C LEU A 69 -10.06 0.76 5.51
N SER A 70 -10.60 -0.45 5.28
CA SER A 70 -9.80 -1.67 5.11
C SER A 70 -8.87 -1.57 3.89
N LEU A 71 -9.34 -1.04 2.77
CA LEU A 71 -8.52 -0.82 1.58
C LEU A 71 -7.41 0.20 1.83
N GLU A 72 -7.70 1.27 2.56
CA GLU A 72 -6.72 2.28 2.95
C GLU A 72 -5.67 1.71 3.91
N ALA A 73 -6.09 0.98 4.94
CA ALA A 73 -5.21 0.30 5.87
C ALA A 73 -4.28 -0.71 5.15
N LYS A 74 -4.81 -1.46 4.18
CA LYS A 74 -4.01 -2.39 3.36
C LYS A 74 -2.93 -1.65 2.56
N LYS A 75 -3.28 -0.52 1.93
CA LYS A 75 -2.30 0.32 1.19
C LYS A 75 -1.19 0.82 2.12
N ILE A 76 -1.56 1.29 3.31
CA ILE A 76 -0.59 1.75 4.31
C ILE A 76 0.32 0.60 4.77
N ALA A 77 -0.24 -0.59 5.04
CA ALA A 77 0.53 -1.75 5.43
C ALA A 77 1.52 -2.19 4.34
N GLU A 78 1.08 -2.22 3.07
CA GLU A 78 1.96 -2.51 1.92
C GLU A 78 3.07 -1.47 1.75
N TRP A 79 2.75 -0.19 1.95
CA TRP A 79 3.74 0.89 1.91
C TRP A 79 4.79 0.75 3.02
N ASN A 80 4.34 0.52 4.25
CA ASN A 80 5.22 0.32 5.41
C ASN A 80 6.11 -0.92 5.23
N ALA A 81 5.58 -2.01 4.68
CA ALA A 81 6.36 -3.20 4.38
C ALA A 81 7.47 -2.92 3.35
N LYS A 82 7.20 -2.10 2.32
CA LYS A 82 8.22 -1.68 1.35
C LYS A 82 9.29 -0.81 2.00
N MET A 83 8.89 0.13 2.86
CA MET A 83 9.83 1.00 3.59
C MET A 83 10.73 0.18 4.52
N ALA A 84 10.15 -0.73 5.31
CA ALA A 84 10.91 -1.61 6.20
C ALA A 84 11.94 -2.46 5.42
N LYS A 85 11.58 -2.97 4.25
CA LYS A 85 12.49 -3.73 3.39
C LYS A 85 13.66 -2.88 2.87
N ILE A 86 13.41 -1.62 2.50
CA ILE A 86 14.45 -0.69 2.05
C ILE A 86 15.41 -0.35 3.20
N GLU A 87 14.86 -0.09 4.39
CA GLU A 87 15.62 0.19 5.59
C GLU A 87 16.50 -1.01 5.99
N GLU A 88 15.94 -2.21 6.00
CA GLU A 88 16.68 -3.44 6.31
C GLU A 88 17.81 -3.70 5.30
N ALA A 89 17.56 -3.51 4.01
CA ALA A 89 18.59 -3.66 2.98
C ALA A 89 19.73 -2.64 3.16
N THR A 90 19.40 -1.40 3.51
CA THR A 90 20.38 -0.34 3.76
C THR A 90 21.21 -0.66 5.00
N ARG A 91 20.54 -1.03 6.11
CA ARG A 91 21.19 -1.44 7.36
C ARG A 91 22.16 -2.60 7.13
N LYS A 92 21.72 -3.65 6.42
CA LYS A 92 22.55 -4.82 6.12
C LYS A 92 23.75 -4.48 5.25
N LYS A 93 23.60 -3.57 4.28
CA LYS A 93 24.71 -3.09 3.46
C LYS A 93 25.75 -2.37 4.33
N ASP A 94 25.30 -1.52 5.24
CA ASP A 94 26.20 -0.77 6.13
C ASP A 94 26.87 -1.68 7.16
N GLU A 95 26.15 -2.65 7.71
CA GLU A 95 26.70 -3.72 8.59
C GLU A 95 27.84 -4.47 7.88
N LEU A 96 27.60 -5.00 6.67
CA LEU A 96 28.61 -5.72 5.91
C LEU A 96 29.83 -4.85 5.56
N ASN A 97 29.60 -3.58 5.23
CA ASN A 97 30.70 -2.65 4.95
C ASN A 97 31.55 -2.40 6.20
N ASN A 98 30.91 -2.21 7.36
CA ASN A 98 31.60 -2.02 8.63
C ASN A 98 32.38 -3.27 9.04
N GLU A 99 31.78 -4.45 8.93
CA GLU A 99 32.45 -5.72 9.20
C GLU A 99 33.68 -5.90 8.32
N PHE A 100 33.55 -5.62 7.01
CA PHE A 100 34.68 -5.70 6.08
C PHE A 100 35.81 -4.75 6.47
N MET A 101 35.48 -3.49 6.81
CA MET A 101 36.49 -2.51 7.23
C MET A 101 37.20 -2.94 8.51
N VAL A 102 36.46 -3.45 9.50
CA VAL A 102 37.01 -3.91 10.78
C VAL A 102 37.92 -5.11 10.55
N GLN A 103 37.45 -6.14 9.84
CA GLN A 103 38.25 -7.33 9.54
C GLN A 103 39.52 -6.99 8.74
N ALA A 104 39.42 -6.10 7.75
CA ALA A 104 40.57 -5.67 6.97
C ALA A 104 41.60 -4.93 7.84
N LYS A 105 41.13 -4.09 8.77
CA LYS A 105 41.99 -3.38 9.72
C LYS A 105 42.68 -4.35 10.68
N GLU A 106 41.92 -5.22 11.34
CA GLU A 106 42.45 -6.21 12.29
C GLU A 106 43.46 -7.16 11.62
N ALA A 107 43.16 -7.61 10.40
CA ALA A 107 44.07 -8.47 9.64
C ALA A 107 45.39 -7.76 9.27
N LEU A 108 45.34 -6.44 9.02
CA LEU A 108 46.53 -5.65 8.78
C LEU A 108 47.34 -5.46 10.06
N GLU A 109 46.68 -5.09 11.16
CA GLU A 109 47.31 -4.89 12.48
C GLU A 109 48.01 -6.18 12.94
N ALA A 110 47.32 -7.33 12.86
CA ALA A 110 47.91 -8.62 13.23
C ALA A 110 49.13 -9.00 12.37
N LYS A 111 49.11 -8.67 11.06
CA LYS A 111 50.28 -8.89 10.21
C LYS A 111 51.46 -8.02 10.62
N MET A 112 51.21 -6.74 10.90
CA MET A 112 52.25 -5.80 11.31
C MET A 112 52.88 -6.22 12.64
N GLU A 113 52.06 -6.58 13.63
CA GLU A 113 52.51 -7.10 14.92
C GLU A 113 53.40 -8.34 14.73
N HIS A 114 52.95 -9.31 13.93
CA HIS A 114 53.76 -10.51 13.65
C HIS A 114 55.10 -10.19 12.97
N TYR A 115 55.14 -9.22 12.06
CA TYR A 115 56.39 -8.77 11.44
C TYR A 115 57.33 -8.12 12.45
N GLU A 116 56.80 -7.30 13.37
CA GLU A 116 57.57 -6.66 14.43
C GLU A 116 58.14 -7.69 15.41
N GLU A 117 57.32 -8.61 15.91
CA GLU A 117 57.75 -9.71 16.80
C GLU A 117 58.86 -10.54 16.16
N LYS A 118 58.68 -10.95 14.90
CA LYS A 118 59.68 -11.72 14.17
C LYS A 118 60.98 -10.94 13.99
N ARG A 119 60.89 -9.64 13.71
CA ARG A 119 62.06 -8.77 13.55
C ARG A 119 62.82 -8.64 14.88
N GLU A 120 62.12 -8.41 15.98
CA GLU A 120 62.74 -8.30 17.31
C GLU A 120 63.33 -9.63 17.77
N ALA A 121 62.69 -10.76 17.50
CA ALA A 121 63.24 -12.09 17.78
C ALA A 121 64.57 -12.34 17.07
N ILE A 122 64.68 -11.96 15.78
CA ILE A 122 65.93 -12.07 15.01
C ILE A 122 67.02 -11.15 15.58
N ILE A 123 66.66 -9.91 15.93
CA ILE A 123 67.60 -8.97 16.54
C ILE A 123 68.10 -9.50 17.88
N ASN A 124 67.20 -10.04 18.71
CA ASN A 124 67.55 -10.57 20.01
C ASN A 124 68.44 -11.81 19.91
N ASP A 125 68.11 -12.76 19.02
CA ASP A 125 68.96 -13.94 18.75
C ASP A 125 70.39 -13.54 18.32
N LYS A 126 70.52 -12.54 17.44
CA LYS A 126 71.84 -12.00 17.05
C LYS A 126 72.57 -11.37 18.23
N LYS A 127 71.89 -10.55 19.05
CA LYS A 127 72.48 -9.91 20.25
C LYS A 127 72.99 -10.95 21.23
N GLU A 128 72.19 -12.00 21.50
CA GLU A 128 72.58 -13.08 22.42
C GLU A 128 73.78 -13.87 21.88
N LYS A 129 73.80 -14.22 20.59
CA LYS A 129 74.96 -14.88 19.96
C LYS A 129 76.24 -14.04 20.05
N LEU A 130 76.15 -12.72 19.88
CA LEU A 130 77.29 -11.83 20.05
C LEU A 130 77.76 -11.79 21.52
N LYS A 131 76.84 -11.67 22.48
CA LYS A 131 77.17 -11.69 23.92
C LYS A 131 77.87 -12.97 24.36
N VAL A 132 77.53 -14.13 23.77
CA VAL A 132 78.16 -15.45 24.04
C VAL A 132 79.55 -15.56 23.41
N ASN A 133 79.84 -14.83 22.34
CA ASN A 133 81.18 -14.79 21.74
C ASN A 133 82.14 -13.79 22.42
N ILE A 134 81.60 -12.77 23.10
CA ILE A 134 82.37 -11.75 23.83
C ILE A 134 82.86 -12.16 25.25
N PRO A 135 82.34 -13.14 26.01
CA PRO A 135 82.57 -13.26 27.45
C PRO A 135 83.72 -14.22 27.82
N VAL A 136 84.68 -14.48 26.92
CA VAL A 136 85.85 -15.32 27.24
C VAL A 136 87.17 -14.71 26.74
N TYR A 137 87.19 -13.98 25.64
CA TYR A 137 88.43 -13.47 25.04
C TYR A 137 89.03 -12.23 25.70
N ILE A 138 88.30 -11.49 26.55
CA ILE A 138 88.82 -10.24 27.14
C ILE A 138 89.26 -10.41 28.61
N VAL A 139 88.81 -11.46 29.30
CA VAL A 139 89.17 -11.65 30.72
C VAL A 139 90.51 -12.37 30.90
N CYS A 140 90.98 -13.12 29.90
CA CYS A 140 92.26 -13.85 29.99
C CYS A 140 93.51 -13.03 29.60
N ASP A 141 93.37 -11.88 28.92
CA ASP A 141 94.52 -11.09 28.44
C ASP A 141 94.88 -9.89 29.33
N LEU A 142 94.29 -9.77 30.53
CA LEU A 142 94.44 -8.60 31.42
C LEU A 142 94.89 -8.94 32.86
N ILE A 143 95.57 -10.07 33.07
CA ILE A 143 96.29 -10.33 34.33
C ILE A 143 97.80 -10.28 34.04
N PRO A 144 98.47 -9.14 34.31
CA PRO A 144 99.93 -9.09 34.27
C PRO A 144 100.48 -9.89 35.47
N HIS A 145 101.47 -10.72 35.16
CA HIS A 145 102.16 -11.63 36.07
C HIS A 145 103.07 -10.90 37.07
#